data_AF-A0A9E2YNH1-F1
#
_entry.id   AF-A0A9E2YNH1-F1
#
_cell.length_a   1.000
_cell.length_b   1.000
_cell.length_c   1.000
_cell.angle_alpha   90.00
_cell.angle_beta   90.00
_cell.angle_gamma   90.00
#
_symmetry.space_group_name_H-M   'P 1'
#
loop_
_entity.id
_entity.type
_entity.pdbx_description
1 polymer ?
#
loop_
_entity_poly.entity_id
_entity_poly.type
_entity_poly.pdbx_seq_one_letter_code
_entity_poly.pdbx_strand_id
1 'polypeptide(L)'
;MLRIDTHHHAIPSFYRELLQKAEIDEAGGRALPEWSPEGSLATMAELNVGAAILSVSTPGTAFLSGAADATALARDLNDCLADV
;
A
#
# COMPACT_ATOMS: atom_id res chain seq x y z
N MET A 1 24.02 12.84 -0.72
CA MET A 1 22.77 13.63 -0.89
C MET A 1 21.62 12.75 -0.43
N LEU A 2 20.66 13.27 0.34
CA LEU A 2 19.48 12.49 0.75
C LEU A 2 18.58 12.26 -0.48
N ARG A 3 18.37 11.00 -0.86
CA ARG A 3 17.41 10.62 -1.91
C ARG A 3 16.04 10.40 -1.28
N ILE A 4 15.01 11.07 -1.81
CA ILE A 4 13.63 10.94 -1.38
C ILE A 4 12.84 10.23 -2.49
N ASP A 5 12.16 9.14 -2.14
CA ASP A 5 11.24 8.43 -3.01
C ASP A 5 9.81 8.89 -2.74
N THR A 6 9.16 9.47 -3.74
CA THR A 6 7.77 9.96 -3.64
C THR A 6 6.77 9.01 -4.29
N HIS A 7 7.22 7.86 -4.80
CA HIS A 7 6.39 6.88 -5.50
C HIS A 7 6.67 5.47 -4.94
N HIS A 8 6.38 5.30 -3.65
CA HIS A 8 6.57 4.04 -2.94
C HIS A 8 5.21 3.52 -2.47
N HIS A 9 4.78 2.38 -3.00
CA HIS A 9 3.48 1.82 -2.66
C HIS A 9 3.54 0.93 -1.43
N ALA A 10 2.50 1.01 -0.60
CA ALA A 10 2.25 0.12 0.52
C ALA A 10 1.01 -0.74 0.26
N ILE A 11 1.06 -1.99 0.74
CA ILE A 11 -0.07 -2.94 0.69
C ILE A 11 -0.18 -3.65 2.04
N PRO A 12 -0.74 -3.00 3.07
CA PRO A 12 -0.96 -3.64 4.37
C PRO A 12 -1.66 -5.00 4.21
N SER A 13 -1.33 -5.98 5.06
CA SER A 13 -1.83 -7.35 4.94
C SER A 13 -3.36 -7.43 4.90
N PHE A 14 -4.04 -6.68 5.76
CA PHE A 14 -5.51 -6.64 5.79
C PHE A 14 -6.09 -6.10 4.47
N TYR A 15 -5.43 -5.12 3.84
CA TYR A 15 -5.86 -4.56 2.56
C TYR A 15 -5.64 -5.57 1.43
N ARG A 16 -4.51 -6.30 1.44
CA ARG A 16 -4.26 -7.40 0.50
C ARG A 16 -5.36 -8.47 0.60
N GLU A 17 -5.76 -8.85 1.80
CA GLU A 17 -6.85 -9.81 2.03
C GLU A 17 -8.20 -9.29 1.52
N LEU A 18 -8.48 -8.00 1.67
CA LEU A 18 -9.70 -7.38 1.14
C LEU A 18 -9.74 -7.38 -0.39
N LEU A 19 -8.60 -7.09 -1.04
CA LEU A 19 -8.49 -7.17 -2.49
C LEU A 19 -8.71 -8.61 -3.00
N GLN A 20 -8.11 -9.61 -2.34
CA GLN A 20 -8.33 -11.03 -2.67
C GLN A 20 -9.79 -11.45 -2.50
N LYS A 21 -10.47 -11.00 -1.42
CA LYS A 21 -11.91 -11.24 -1.21
C LYS A 21 -12.78 -10.59 -2.30
N ALA A 22 -12.29 -9.52 -2.92
CA ALA A 22 -12.92 -8.86 -4.06
C ALA A 22 -12.50 -9.45 -5.41
N GLU A 23 -11.81 -10.60 -5.42
CA GLU A 23 -11.31 -11.27 -6.62
C GLU A 23 -10.30 -10.42 -7.42
N ILE A 24 -9.55 -9.56 -6.72
CA ILE A 24 -8.47 -8.73 -7.27
C ILE A 24 -7.14 -9.33 -6.81
N ASP A 25 -6.57 -10.19 -7.65
CA ASP A 25 -5.28 -10.84 -7.38
C ASP A 25 -4.09 -10.12 -8.05
N GLU A 26 -4.38 -9.19 -8.96
CA GLU A 26 -3.39 -8.41 -9.69
C GLU A 26 -3.75 -6.91 -9.71
N ALA A 27 -2.72 -6.07 -9.62
CA ALA A 27 -2.83 -4.63 -9.79
C ALA A 27 -1.71 -4.14 -10.70
N GLY A 28 -2.03 -3.31 -11.70
CA GLY A 28 -1.04 -2.78 -12.64
C GLY A 28 -0.30 -3.85 -13.46
N GLY A 29 -0.95 -5.01 -13.70
CA GLY A 29 -0.37 -6.13 -14.45
C GLY A 29 0.65 -6.96 -13.65
N ARG A 30 0.62 -6.90 -12.31
CA ARG A 30 1.46 -7.70 -11.42
C ARG A 30 0.62 -8.28 -10.29
N ALA A 31 0.99 -9.48 -9.84
CA ALA A 31 0.42 -10.09 -8.64
C ALA A 31 0.60 -9.17 -7.44
N LEU A 32 -0.37 -9.17 -6.52
CA LEU A 32 -0.29 -8.42 -5.27
C LEU A 32 0.87 -8.94 -4.39
N PRO A 33 1.97 -8.18 -4.22
CA PRO A 33 3.10 -8.62 -3.42
C PRO A 33 2.72 -8.73 -1.95
N GLU A 34 3.45 -9.56 -1.22
CA GLU A 34 3.54 -9.37 0.23
C GLU A 34 4.31 -8.08 0.51
N TRP A 35 3.87 -7.35 1.53
CA TRP A 35 4.48 -6.10 1.92
C TRP A 35 4.64 -6.07 3.44
N SER A 36 5.80 -5.61 3.89
CA SER A 36 6.05 -5.29 5.29
C SER A 36 6.91 -4.02 5.40
N PRO A 37 6.87 -3.32 6.55
CA PRO A 37 7.74 -2.18 6.81
C PRO A 37 9.22 -2.54 6.65
N GLU A 38 9.63 -3.71 7.13
CA GLU A 38 11.01 -4.20 7.03
C GLU A 38 11.43 -4.43 5.58
N GLY A 39 10.55 -4.99 4.75
CA GLY A 39 10.81 -5.16 3.32
C GLY A 39 10.93 -3.82 2.58
N SER A 40 10.11 -2.83 2.96
CA SER A 40 10.22 -1.46 2.44
C SER A 40 11.55 -0.81 2.82
N LEU A 41 11.96 -0.92 4.10
CA LEU A 41 13.24 -0.41 4.59
C LEU A 41 14.44 -1.12 3.95
N ALA A 42 14.37 -2.44 3.74
CA ALA A 42 15.41 -3.19 3.04
C ALA A 42 15.56 -2.72 1.59
N THR A 43 14.44 -2.51 0.89
CA THR A 43 14.44 -1.94 -0.46
C THR A 43 15.05 -0.54 -0.48
N MET A 44 14.71 0.31 0.49
CA MET A 44 15.30 1.65 0.62
C MET A 44 16.81 1.58 0.81
N ALA A 45 17.31 0.68 1.65
CA ALA A 45 18.74 0.49 1.88
C ALA A 45 19.48 0.04 0.61
N GLU A 46 18.92 -0.91 -0.15
CA GLU A 46 19.50 -1.39 -1.41
C GLU A 46 19.57 -0.28 -2.48
N LEU A 47 18.53 0.55 -2.56
CA LEU A 47 18.41 1.61 -3.57
C LEU A 47 19.00 2.97 -3.14
N ASN A 48 19.63 3.03 -1.97
CA ASN A 48 20.16 4.26 -1.35
C ASN A 48 19.09 5.37 -1.24
N VAL A 49 17.87 5.00 -0.85
CA VAL A 49 16.76 5.92 -0.53
C VAL A 49 16.80 6.22 0.97
N GLY A 50 16.84 7.49 1.35
CA GLY A 50 16.90 7.88 2.76
C GLY A 50 15.54 8.27 3.36
N ALA A 51 14.53 8.53 2.52
CA ALA A 51 13.15 8.73 2.96
C ALA A 51 12.19 8.31 1.84
N ALA A 52 11.05 7.73 2.22
CA ALA A 52 9.96 7.40 1.29
C ALA A 52 8.67 8.07 1.76
N ILE A 53 7.89 8.58 0.81
CA ILE A 53 6.51 9.02 1.04
C ILE A 53 5.60 7.91 0.52
N LEU A 54 4.98 7.18 1.45
CA LEU A 54 4.14 6.04 1.12
C LEU A 54 2.79 6.47 0.54
N SER A 55 2.26 5.64 -0.36
CA SER A 55 0.89 5.72 -0.86
C SER A 55 0.31 4.32 -0.96
N VAL A 56 -1.00 4.18 -0.74
CA VAL A 56 -1.68 2.88 -0.92
C VAL A 56 -1.63 2.46 -2.40
N SER A 57 -1.34 1.19 -2.64
CA SER A 57 -1.34 0.64 -4.00
C SER A 57 -2.73 0.63 -4.63
N THR A 58 -2.77 0.77 -5.96
CA THR A 58 -3.96 0.58 -6.79
C THR A 58 -4.67 -0.74 -6.44
N PRO A 59 -6.02 -0.77 -6.39
CA PRO A 59 -6.98 0.27 -6.78
C PRO A 59 -7.35 1.31 -5.70
N GLY A 60 -6.66 1.33 -4.57
CA GLY A 60 -7.11 2.08 -3.39
C GLY A 60 -8.48 1.58 -2.95
N THR A 61 -9.44 2.49 -2.75
CA THR A 61 -10.81 2.13 -2.33
C THR A 61 -11.78 1.96 -3.50
N ALA A 62 -11.32 2.13 -4.75
CA ALA A 62 -12.19 2.22 -5.92
C ALA A 62 -12.89 0.90 -6.30
N PHE A 63 -12.49 -0.22 -5.71
CA PHE A 63 -13.13 -1.52 -5.90
C PHE A 63 -14.44 -1.67 -5.09
N LEU A 64 -14.71 -0.76 -4.16
CA LEU A 64 -15.93 -0.74 -3.36
C LEU A 64 -17.00 0.10 -4.06
N SER A 65 -18.21 -0.45 -4.19
CA SER A 65 -19.36 0.27 -4.75
C SER A 65 -20.04 1.20 -3.73
N GLY A 66 -19.93 0.90 -2.44
CA GLY A 66 -20.50 1.68 -1.35
C GLY A 66 -19.59 2.81 -0.89
N ALA A 67 -20.08 4.06 -0.93
CA ALA A 67 -19.31 5.22 -0.48
C ALA A 67 -18.96 5.16 1.02
N ALA A 68 -19.83 4.58 1.85
CA ALA A 68 -19.58 4.39 3.28
C ALA A 68 -18.42 3.42 3.53
N ASP A 69 -18.42 2.27 2.84
CA ASP A 69 -17.38 1.26 2.94
C ASP A 69 -16.04 1.79 2.41
N ALA A 70 -16.06 2.51 1.28
CA ALA A 70 -14.86 3.16 0.74
C ALA A 70 -14.26 4.18 1.71
N THR A 71 -15.12 4.96 2.39
CA THR A 71 -14.67 5.95 3.38
C THR A 71 -14.11 5.27 4.64
N ALA A 72 -14.72 4.18 5.09
CA ALA A 72 -14.22 3.40 6.22
C ALA A 72 -12.85 2.79 5.89
N LEU A 73 -12.71 2.13 4.74
CA LEU A 73 -11.44 1.55 4.31
C LEU A 73 -10.35 2.62 4.13
N ALA A 74 -10.68 3.79 3.60
CA ALA A 74 -9.72 4.90 3.49
C ALA A 74 -9.18 5.31 4.87
N ARG A 75 -10.04 5.36 5.89
CA ARG A 75 -9.62 5.65 7.26
C ARG A 75 -8.73 4.55 7.82
N ASP A 76 -9.16 3.28 7.71
CA ASP A 76 -8.39 2.14 8.23
C ASP A 76 -6.99 2.06 7.60
N LEU A 77 -6.88 2.32 6.29
CA LEU A 77 -5.60 2.40 5.58
C LEU A 77 -4.73 3.55 6.08
N ASN A 78 -5.30 4.75 6.25
CA ASN A 78 -4.56 5.91 6.73
C ASN A 78 -4.07 5.72 8.16
N ASP A 79 -4.92 5.20 9.05
CA ASP A 79 -4.58 4.96 10.45
C ASP A 79 -3.50 3.86 10.53
N CYS A 80 -3.65 2.76 9.79
CA CYS A 80 -2.65 1.69 9.74
C CYS A 80 -1.29 2.18 9.22
N LEU A 81 -1.25 3.00 8.17
CA LEU A 81 0.01 3.49 7.59
C LEU A 81 0.63 4.64 8.39
N ALA A 82 -0.13 5.31 9.25
CA ALA A 82 0.41 6.30 10.18
C ALA A 82 1.16 5.65 11.36
N ASP A 83 0.78 4.43 11.73
CA ASP A 83 1.37 3.66 12.83
C ASP A 83 2.64 2.86 12.41
N VAL A 84 2.94 2.83 11.11
CA VAL A 84 4.13 2.16 10.52
C VAL A 84 5.28 3.14 10.36
#